data_AF-A0A2C9LBQ3-F1
#
_entry.id   AF-A0A2C9LBQ3-F1
#
_cell.length_a   1.000
_cell.length_b   1.000
_cell.length_c   1.000
_cell.angle_alpha   90.00
_cell.angle_beta   90.00
_cell.angle_gamma   90.00
#
_symmetry.space_group_name_H-M   'P 1'
#
loop_
_entity.id
_entity.type
_entity.pdbx_description
1 polymer ?
#
loop_
_entity_poly.entity_id
_entity_poly.type
_entity_poly.pdbx_seq_one_letter_code
_entity_poly.pdbx_strand_id
1 'polypeptide(L)'
;MIGSSLFKLLSKYTSVESFMRVVLFVAALSLMTPILYKGNQMVIFIGFLVFEMCVGIFWPSMGTMRGKYVAEETRATTMNIFRVPLNMIVVVILLQHLERDTIFEFCALFLIIAVVCQQWLYTLTYSASGPQKMSLIV
;
A
#
# COMPACT_ATOMS: atom_id res chain seq x y z
N MET A 1 4.92 5.48 16.99
CA MET A 1 4.05 4.43 16.44
C MET A 1 4.94 3.25 16.05
N ILE A 2 4.65 2.04 16.53
CA ILE A 2 5.55 0.87 16.35
C ILE A 2 5.83 0.58 14.86
N GLY A 3 4.83 0.73 13.98
CA GLY A 3 4.99 0.51 12.54
C GLY A 3 5.99 1.46 11.85
N SER A 4 6.05 2.74 12.24
CA SER A 4 6.99 3.69 11.64
C SER A 4 8.43 3.54 12.16
N SER A 5 8.61 3.06 13.40
CA SER A 5 9.91 2.64 13.91
C SER A 5 10.41 1.36 13.24
N LEU A 6 9.50 0.41 12.98
CA LEU A 6 9.79 -0.83 12.26
C LEU A 6 10.16 -0.54 10.79
N PHE A 7 9.49 0.43 10.15
CA PHE A 7 9.87 0.94 8.82
C PHE A 7 11.29 1.51 8.80
N LYS A 8 11.71 2.28 9.81
CA LYS A 8 13.10 2.80 9.87
C LYS A 8 14.14 1.68 9.99
N LEU A 9 13.82 0.61 10.72
CA LEU A 9 14.68 -0.57 10.85
C LEU A 9 14.75 -1.38 9.53
N LEU A 10 13.61 -1.62 8.89
CA LEU A 10 13.52 -2.37 7.63
C LEU A 10 14.08 -1.61 6.42
N SER A 11 13.88 -0.29 6.36
CA SER A 11 14.44 0.59 5.31
C SER A 11 15.97 0.62 5.35
N LYS A 12 16.59 0.31 6.50
CA LYS A 12 18.05 0.17 6.63
C LYS A 12 18.58 -1.14 6.04
N TYR A 13 17.73 -2.17 5.92
CA TYR A 13 18.15 -3.53 5.53
C TYR A 13 17.65 -3.93 4.13
N THR A 14 16.64 -3.27 3.55
CA THR A 14 16.02 -3.66 2.27
C THR A 14 15.40 -2.48 1.52
N SER A 15 15.46 -2.52 0.18
CA SER A 15 14.82 -1.55 -0.73
C SER A 15 13.31 -1.45 -0.49
N VAL A 16 12.82 -0.23 -0.30
CA VAL A 16 11.42 0.10 0.04
C VAL A 16 10.41 -0.60 -0.90
N GLU A 17 10.71 -0.71 -2.19
CA GLU A 17 9.81 -1.30 -3.18
C GLU A 17 9.61 -2.81 -2.99
N SER A 18 10.61 -3.55 -2.52
CA SER A 18 10.51 -5.00 -2.32
C SER A 18 9.70 -5.35 -1.07
N PHE A 19 9.89 -4.60 0.02
CA PHE A 19 9.19 -4.85 1.28
C PHE A 19 7.74 -4.38 1.24
N MET A 20 7.43 -3.26 0.56
CA MET A 20 6.04 -2.78 0.47
C MET A 20 5.09 -3.79 -0.19
N ARG A 21 5.56 -4.63 -1.12
CA ARG A 21 4.74 -5.69 -1.75
C ARG A 21 4.25 -6.70 -0.73
N VAL A 22 5.17 -7.20 0.10
CA VAL A 22 4.89 -8.17 1.16
C VAL A 22 3.93 -7.56 2.18
N VAL A 23 4.17 -6.31 2.58
CA VAL A 23 3.31 -5.59 3.54
C VAL A 23 1.89 -5.43 3.02
N LEU A 24 1.71 -5.05 1.75
CA LEU A 24 0.37 -4.93 1.16
C LEU A 24 -0.33 -6.28 1.01
N PHE A 25 0.42 -7.34 0.67
CA PHE A 25 -0.14 -8.69 0.59
C PHE A 25 -0.60 -9.20 1.96
N VAL A 26 0.21 -8.99 3.00
CA VAL A 26 -0.16 -9.31 4.39
C VAL A 26 -1.37 -8.48 4.84
N ALA A 27 -1.45 -7.20 4.45
CA ALA A 27 -2.62 -6.36 4.72
C ALA A 27 -3.90 -6.91 4.06
N ALA A 28 -3.83 -7.31 2.78
CA ALA A 28 -4.96 -7.93 2.09
C ALA A 28 -5.42 -9.23 2.76
N LEU A 29 -4.49 -10.10 3.17
CA LEU A 29 -4.81 -11.32 3.91
C LEU A 29 -5.45 -11.02 5.27
N SER A 30 -4.95 -10.01 5.98
CA SER A 30 -5.49 -9.62 7.29
C SER A 30 -6.92 -9.09 7.23
N LEU A 31 -7.30 -8.46 6.12
CA LEU A 31 -8.67 -8.01 5.84
C LEU A 31 -9.59 -9.13 5.36
N MET A 32 -9.04 -10.23 4.83
CA MET A 32 -9.80 -11.43 4.47
C MET A 32 -10.17 -12.28 5.71
N THR A 33 -9.37 -12.23 6.77
CA THR A 33 -9.61 -12.95 8.03
C THR A 33 -11.00 -12.73 8.66
N PRO A 34 -11.51 -11.49 8.81
CA PRO A 34 -12.85 -11.26 9.37
C PRO A 34 -14.00 -11.74 8.46
N ILE A 35 -13.76 -11.90 7.16
CA ILE A 35 -14.76 -12.38 6.19
C ILE A 35 -14.91 -13.91 6.29
N LEU A 36 -13.78 -14.62 6.38
CA LEU A 36 -13.74 -16.10 6.39
C LEU A 36 -14.01 -16.71 7.77
N TYR A 37 -13.57 -16.06 8.86
CA TYR A 37 -13.67 -16.60 10.22
C TYR A 37 -14.66 -15.80 11.08
N LYS A 38 -15.93 -15.76 10.68
CA LYS A 38 -17.02 -15.18 11.48
C LYS A 38 -17.26 -16.03 12.74
N GLY A 39 -16.59 -15.69 13.85
CA GLY A 39 -16.83 -16.32 15.14
C GLY A 39 -15.67 -16.31 16.13
N ASN A 40 -14.42 -16.17 15.66
CA ASN A 40 -13.26 -16.11 16.54
C ASN A 40 -12.73 -14.69 16.69
N GLN A 41 -13.24 -13.96 17.69
CA GLN A 41 -12.89 -12.57 17.95
C GLN A 41 -11.38 -12.36 18.18
N MET A 42 -10.65 -13.36 18.71
CA MET A 42 -9.20 -13.28 18.87
C MET A 42 -8.48 -13.24 17.51
N VAL A 43 -8.91 -14.07 16.55
CA VAL A 43 -8.30 -14.10 15.21
C VAL A 43 -8.55 -12.79 14.47
N ILE A 44 -9.77 -12.23 14.60
CA ILE A 44 -10.11 -10.93 14.01
C ILE A 44 -9.26 -9.82 14.64
N PHE A 45 -9.08 -9.83 15.96
CA PHE A 45 -8.27 -8.84 16.67
C PHE A 45 -6.79 -8.90 16.27
N ILE A 46 -6.22 -10.11 16.18
CA ILE A 46 -4.85 -10.30 15.71
C ILE A 46 -4.70 -9.85 14.25
N GLY A 47 -5.66 -10.17 13.38
CA GLY A 47 -5.69 -9.70 12.00
C GLY A 47 -5.69 -8.18 11.92
N PHE A 48 -6.52 -7.51 12.73
CA PHE A 48 -6.58 -6.05 12.78
C PHE A 48 -5.28 -5.42 13.29
N LEU A 49 -4.62 -6.04 14.28
CA LEU A 49 -3.33 -5.59 14.80
C LEU A 49 -2.23 -5.69 13.74
N VAL A 50 -2.21 -6.79 12.97
CA VAL A 50 -1.29 -6.97 11.84
C VAL A 50 -1.58 -5.93 10.74
N PHE A 51 -2.85 -5.68 10.45
CA PHE A 51 -3.27 -4.65 9.49
C PHE A 51 -2.75 -3.26 9.89
N GLU A 52 -2.94 -2.86 11.15
CA GLU A 52 -2.46 -1.59 11.69
C GLU A 52 -0.93 -1.45 11.57
N MET A 53 -0.19 -2.53 11.84
CA MET A 53 1.26 -2.54 11.62
C MET A 53 1.62 -2.36 10.15
N CYS A 54 0.91 -3.01 9.23
CA CYS A 54 1.15 -2.89 7.80
C CYS A 54 0.87 -1.47 7.30
N VAL A 55 -0.25 -0.86 7.71
CA VAL A 55 -0.60 0.53 7.38
C VAL A 55 0.44 1.50 7.94
N GLY A 56 0.92 1.27 9.16
CA GLY A 56 1.96 2.08 9.81
C GLY A 56 3.31 2.09 9.07
N ILE A 57 3.61 1.05 8.29
CA ILE A 57 4.79 0.96 7.42
C ILE A 57 4.48 1.52 6.02
N PHE A 58 3.28 1.28 5.50
CA PHE A 58 2.84 1.73 4.19
C PHE A 58 2.92 3.26 4.04
N TRP A 59 2.41 4.01 5.03
CA TRP A 59 2.40 5.48 4.99
C TRP A 59 3.79 6.13 4.81
N PRO A 60 4.80 5.83 5.65
CA PRO A 60 6.14 6.41 5.49
C PRO A 60 6.86 5.92 4.23
N SER A 61 6.62 4.66 3.81
CA SER A 61 7.15 4.12 2.55
C SER A 61 6.64 4.90 1.34
N MET A 62 5.32 5.10 1.26
CA MET A 62 4.66 5.83 0.19
C MET A 62 5.09 7.31 0.18
N GLY A 63 5.26 7.91 1.37
CA GLY A 63 5.81 9.27 1.50
C GLY A 63 7.24 9.40 0.98
N THR A 64 8.08 8.40 1.24
CA THR A 64 9.49 8.36 0.78
C THR A 64 9.57 8.20 -0.74
N MET A 65 8.76 7.31 -1.33
CA MET A 65 8.71 7.13 -2.79
C MET A 65 8.20 8.39 -3.49
N ARG A 66 7.13 9.01 -2.98
CA ARG A 66 6.62 10.27 -3.54
C ARG A 66 7.65 11.40 -3.46
N GLY A 67 8.48 11.43 -2.42
CA GLY A 67 9.56 12.41 -2.30
C GLY A 67 10.72 12.19 -3.27
N LYS A 68 10.98 10.95 -3.70
CA LYS A 68 12.03 10.64 -4.69
C LYS A 68 11.57 10.82 -6.14
N TYR A 69 10.31 10.48 -6.45
CA TYR A 69 9.81 10.44 -7.81
C TYR A 69 9.06 11.72 -8.26
N VAL A 70 8.59 12.57 -7.33
CA VAL A 70 7.82 13.78 -7.66
C VAL A 70 8.64 15.03 -7.37
N ALA A 71 8.83 15.87 -8.39
CA ALA A 71 9.51 17.16 -8.27
C ALA A 71 8.86 18.04 -7.19
N GLU A 72 9.68 18.79 -6.46
CA GLU A 72 9.29 19.52 -5.25
C GLU A 72 8.13 20.53 -5.48
N GLU A 73 8.02 21.04 -6.71
CA GLU A 73 6.99 22.00 -7.14
C GLU A 73 5.58 21.39 -7.28
N THR A 74 5.45 20.12 -7.69
CA THR A 74 4.14 19.48 -7.94
C THR A 74 3.69 18.54 -6.82
N ARG A 75 4.54 18.29 -5.82
CA ARG A 75 4.26 17.34 -4.72
C ARG A 75 2.95 17.63 -3.98
N ALA A 76 2.66 18.90 -3.71
CA ALA A 76 1.43 19.33 -3.03
C ALA A 76 0.18 19.12 -3.92
N THR A 77 0.27 19.48 -5.19
CA THR A 77 -0.81 19.34 -6.18
C THR A 77 -1.17 17.87 -6.39
N THR A 78 -0.17 16.99 -6.56
CA THR A 78 -0.36 15.55 -6.71
C THR A 78 -1.01 14.93 -5.46
N MET A 79 -0.58 15.31 -4.25
CA MET A 79 -1.19 14.82 -3.00
C MET A 79 -2.65 15.25 -2.86
N ASN A 80 -3.00 16.46 -3.29
CA ASN A 80 -4.37 16.95 -3.22
C ASN A 80 -5.25 16.30 -4.30
N ILE A 81 -4.76 16.20 -5.54
CA ILE A 81 -5.46 15.56 -6.66
C ILE A 81 -5.80 14.09 -6.37
N PHE A 82 -4.91 13.31 -5.75
CA PHE A 82 -5.21 11.90 -5.44
C PHE A 82 -6.18 11.73 -4.26
N ARG A 83 -6.36 12.74 -3.40
CA ARG A 83 -7.32 12.68 -2.30
C ARG A 83 -8.76 12.86 -2.77
N VAL A 84 -9.01 13.69 -3.77
CA VAL A 84 -10.36 13.96 -4.30
C VAL A 84 -11.07 12.69 -4.80
N PRO A 85 -10.52 11.88 -5.73
CA PRO A 85 -11.17 10.67 -6.22
C PRO A 85 -11.23 9.58 -5.14
N LEU A 86 -10.19 9.44 -4.31
CA LEU A 86 -10.17 8.46 -3.23
C LEU A 86 -11.27 8.72 -2.20
N ASN A 87 -11.41 9.97 -1.75
CA ASN A 87 -12.47 10.34 -0.82
C ASN A 87 -13.86 10.24 -1.46
N MET A 88 -14.00 10.57 -2.75
CA MET A 88 -15.26 10.38 -3.47
C MET A 88 -15.70 8.91 -3.46
N ILE A 89 -14.79 7.97 -3.76
CA ILE A 89 -15.05 6.53 -3.70
C ILE A 89 -15.51 6.11 -2.29
N VAL A 90 -14.79 6.56 -1.25
CA VAL A 90 -15.15 6.24 0.14
C VAL A 90 -16.54 6.76 0.52
N VAL A 91 -16.87 8.00 0.11
CA VAL A 91 -18.18 8.59 0.37
C VAL A 91 -19.30 7.83 -0.35
N VAL A 92 -19.08 7.42 -1.60
CA VAL A 92 -20.06 6.60 -2.35
C VAL A 92 -20.31 5.27 -1.65
N ILE A 93 -19.26 4.58 -1.20
CA ILE A 93 -19.38 3.31 -0.47
C ILE A 93 -20.14 3.49 0.85
N LEU A 94 -19.86 4.58 1.59
CA LEU A 94 -20.54 4.90 2.84
C LEU A 94 -22.02 5.25 2.64
N LEU A 95 -22.38 5.96 1.57
CA LEU A 95 -23.76 6.33 1.27
C LEU A 95 -24.63 5.15 0.82
N GLN A 96 -24.03 4.08 0.28
CA GLN A 96 -24.76 2.92 -0.23
C GLN A 96 -25.28 1.96 0.88
N HIS A 97 -25.09 2.27 2.17
CA HIS A 97 -25.55 1.45 3.31
C HIS A 97 -25.27 -0.06 3.14
N LEU A 98 -24.10 -0.40 2.59
CA LEU A 98 -23.73 -1.78 2.30
C LEU A 98 -23.45 -2.56 3.58
N GLU A 99 -23.65 -3.88 3.50
CA GLU A 99 -23.33 -4.79 4.59
C GLU A 99 -21.83 -4.76 4.89
N ARG A 100 -21.44 -4.93 6.17
CA ARG A 100 -20.03 -4.78 6.59
C ARG A 100 -19.08 -5.70 5.83
N ASP A 101 -19.55 -6.89 5.48
CA ASP A 101 -18.80 -7.86 4.69
C ASP A 101 -18.42 -7.31 3.30
N THR A 102 -19.36 -6.65 2.62
CA THR A 102 -19.12 -6.04 1.30
C THR A 102 -18.13 -4.89 1.39
N ILE A 103 -18.18 -4.09 2.47
CA ILE A 103 -17.21 -3.00 2.70
C ILE A 103 -15.79 -3.57 2.85
N PHE A 104 -15.64 -4.64 3.64
CA PHE A 104 -14.35 -5.31 3.81
C PHE A 104 -13.84 -5.93 2.50
N GLU A 105 -14.73 -6.50 1.69
CA GLU A 105 -14.41 -7.05 0.37
C GLU A 105 -13.89 -5.96 -0.58
N PHE A 106 -14.57 -4.81 -0.68
CA PHE A 106 -14.10 -3.67 -1.46
C PHE A 106 -12.74 -3.15 -0.97
N CYS A 107 -12.53 -3.06 0.36
CA CYS A 107 -11.23 -2.67 0.92
C CYS A 107 -10.12 -3.65 0.55
N ALA A 108 -10.38 -4.97 0.61
CA ALA A 108 -9.42 -5.98 0.19
C ALA A 108 -9.12 -5.88 -1.32
N LEU A 109 -10.14 -5.64 -2.15
CA LEU A 109 -10.01 -5.45 -3.59
C LEU A 109 -9.12 -4.24 -3.91
N PHE A 110 -9.35 -3.09 -3.26
CA PHE A 110 -8.49 -1.91 -3.43
C PHE A 110 -7.04 -2.16 -3.00
N LEU A 111 -6.81 -2.93 -1.94
CA LEU A 111 -5.46 -3.30 -1.53
C LEU A 111 -4.78 -4.23 -2.54
N ILE A 112 -5.51 -5.19 -3.12
CA ILE A 112 -4.98 -6.05 -4.19
C ILE A 112 -4.62 -5.22 -5.42
N ILE A 113 -5.49 -4.30 -5.84
CA ILE A 113 -5.19 -3.36 -6.92
C ILE A 113 -3.94 -2.55 -6.60
N ALA A 114 -3.78 -2.09 -5.35
CA ALA A 114 -2.57 -1.40 -4.92
C ALA A 114 -1.33 -2.31 -5.00
N VAL A 115 -1.41 -3.59 -4.61
CA VAL A 115 -0.32 -4.57 -4.78
C VAL A 115 0.07 -4.68 -6.25
N VAL A 116 -0.89 -4.83 -7.15
CA VAL A 116 -0.65 -4.95 -8.60
C VAL A 116 -0.03 -3.66 -9.15
N CYS A 117 -0.53 -2.50 -8.76
CA CYS A 117 0.02 -1.22 -9.18
C CYS A 117 1.47 -1.04 -8.69
N GLN A 118 1.76 -1.46 -7.47
CA GLN A 118 3.10 -1.41 -6.89
C GLN A 118 4.04 -2.46 -7.52
N GLN A 119 3.53 -3.62 -7.92
CA GLN A 119 4.22 -4.62 -8.72
C GLN A 119 4.63 -4.06 -10.09
N TRP A 120 3.70 -3.37 -10.73
CA TRP A 120 3.92 -2.74 -12.02
C TRP A 120 4.95 -1.63 -11.91
N LEU A 121 4.84 -0.77 -10.90
CA LEU A 121 5.83 0.28 -10.64
C LEU A 121 7.23 -0.31 -10.39
N TYR A 122 7.34 -1.37 -9.58
CA TYR A 122 8.61 -2.07 -9.38
C TYR A 122 9.19 -2.62 -10.70
N THR A 123 8.34 -3.17 -11.56
CA THR A 123 8.76 -3.69 -12.87
C THR A 123 9.26 -2.56 -13.78
N LEU A 124 8.62 -1.39 -13.75
CA LEU A 124 9.05 -0.21 -14.49
C LEU A 124 10.36 0.36 -13.94
N THR A 125 10.50 0.49 -12.62
CA THR A 125 11.75 0.93 -11.97
C THR A 125 12.90 -0.03 -12.27
N TYR A 126 12.66 -1.35 -12.16
CA TYR A 126 13.65 -2.38 -12.45
C TYR A 126 14.03 -2.41 -13.95
N SER A 127 13.05 -2.27 -14.85
CA SER A 127 13.30 -2.17 -16.30
C SER A 127 14.05 -0.89 -16.68
N ALA A 128 13.90 0.20 -15.92
CA ALA A 128 14.71 1.41 -16.10
C ALA A 128 16.15 1.25 -15.56
N SER A 129 16.44 0.19 -14.79
CA SER A 129 17.73 -0.04 -14.13
C SER A 129 18.54 -1.24 -14.66
N GLY A 130 18.27 -1.74 -15.89
CA GLY A 130 19.25 -2.52 -16.66
C GLY A 130 18.89 -2.78 -18.13
N PRO A 131 19.84 -2.87 -19.10
CA PRO A 131 21.21 -2.37 -19.18
C PRO A 131 21.37 -1.40 -20.38
N GLN A 132 20.97 -0.12 -20.26
CA GLN A 132 21.27 0.90 -21.29
C GLN A 132 22.51 1.75 -20.93
N LYS A 133 23.57 1.07 -20.48
CA LYS A 133 24.94 1.61 -20.36
C LYS A 133 26.00 0.67 -20.98
N MET A 134 25.64 -0.13 -21.98
CA MET A 134 26.58 -1.01 -22.69
C MET A 134 26.29 -1.16 -24.20
N SER A 135 25.85 -0.09 -24.87
CA SER A 135 25.77 -0.06 -26.35
C SER A 135 25.98 1.34 -26.95
N LEU A 136 26.63 2.24 -26.20
CA LEU A 136 26.99 3.60 -26.66
C LEU A 136 28.48 3.91 -26.44
N ILE A 137 29.29 2.88 -26.22
CA ILE A 137 30.77 2.92 -26.22
C ILE A 137 31.27 1.63 -26.89
N VAL A 138 30.95 1.44 -28.16
CA VAL A 138 31.76 0.67 -29.14
C VAL A 138 31.68 1.43 -30.45
#